data_AF-A0A918TXD9-F1
#
_entry.id   AF-A0A918TXD9-F1
#
_cell.length_a   1.000
_cell.length_b   1.000
_cell.length_c   1.000
_cell.angle_alpha   90.00
_cell.angle_beta   90.00
_cell.angle_gamma   90.00
#
_symmetry.space_group_name_H-M   'P 1'
#
loop_
_entity.id
_entity.type
_entity.pdbx_description
1 polymer ?
#
loop_
_entity_poly.entity_id
_entity_poly.type
_entity_poly.pdbx_seq_one_letter_code
_entity_poly.pdbx_strand_id
1 'polypeptide(L)'
;MKKILGYVAMIVVAVAGYVGWTWYSFAAVTPIDPQRGVYGSDDLELWIDLNVMMPGPMRRWACETLRAREREALGGQNSLPPYGCHPDFDPNAKVDIVASMVEANLNNTEYLAKRKNATTQQIEEVKACVRTKVTAGITDDLRAQLTAEIPEGDSIVVLSQMASKADEECLAAAGL
;
A
#
# COMPACT_ATOMS: atom_id res chain seq x y z
N MET A 1 0.71 -27.57 -38.50
CA MET A 1 0.76 -27.65 -37.02
C MET A 1 2.13 -27.32 -36.43
N LYS A 2 3.24 -27.99 -36.78
CA LYS A 2 4.59 -27.69 -36.22
C LYS A 2 5.03 -26.22 -36.35
N LYS A 3 4.75 -25.57 -37.49
CA LYS A 3 5.06 -24.14 -37.70
C LYS A 3 4.25 -23.21 -36.77
N ILE A 4 2.95 -23.50 -36.60
CA ILE A 4 2.06 -22.72 -35.70
C ILE A 4 2.54 -22.86 -34.25
N LEU A 5 2.89 -24.08 -33.82
CA LEU A 5 3.42 -24.33 -32.48
C LEU A 5 4.74 -23.58 -32.24
N GLY A 6 5.60 -23.51 -33.27
CA GLY A 6 6.85 -22.73 -33.22
C GLY A 6 6.62 -21.23 -33.08
N TYR A 7 5.65 -20.66 -33.81
CA TYR A 7 5.30 -19.24 -33.67
C TYR A 7 4.70 -18.91 -32.31
N VAL A 8 3.80 -19.76 -31.80
CA VAL A 8 3.22 -19.59 -30.46
C VAL A 8 4.30 -19.64 -29.40
N ALA A 9 5.22 -20.61 -29.46
CA ALA A 9 6.33 -20.70 -28.53
C ALA A 9 7.25 -19.46 -28.58
N MET A 10 7.55 -18.96 -29.78
CA MET A 10 8.34 -17.73 -29.94
C MET A 10 7.65 -16.52 -29.30
N ILE A 11 6.33 -16.38 -29.50
CA ILE A 11 5.55 -15.29 -28.90
C ILE A 11 5.59 -15.39 -27.37
N VAL A 12 5.39 -16.58 -26.81
CA VAL A 12 5.45 -16.80 -25.35
C VAL A 12 6.82 -16.41 -24.79
N VAL A 13 7.91 -16.81 -25.46
CA VAL A 13 9.28 -16.44 -25.04
C VAL A 13 9.49 -14.93 -25.15
N ALA A 14 9.03 -14.29 -26.22
CA ALA A 14 9.16 -12.85 -26.39
C ALA A 14 8.40 -12.07 -25.31
N VAL A 15 7.17 -12.49 -24.99
CA VAL A 15 6.36 -11.87 -23.93
C VAL A 15 7.00 -12.08 -22.56
N ALA A 16 7.42 -13.31 -22.23
CA ALA A 16 8.10 -13.59 -20.97
C ALA A 16 9.40 -12.79 -20.82
N GLY A 17 10.18 -12.67 -21.89
CA GLY A 17 11.39 -11.86 -21.94
C GLY A 17 11.11 -10.37 -21.71
N TYR A 18 10.08 -9.82 -22.37
CA TYR A 18 9.69 -8.43 -22.19
C TYR A 18 9.18 -8.14 -20.78
N VAL A 19 8.30 -8.98 -20.22
CA VAL A 19 7.78 -8.85 -18.86
C VAL A 19 8.90 -8.95 -17.83
N GLY A 20 9.75 -9.98 -17.95
CA GLY A 20 10.88 -10.17 -17.05
C GLY A 20 11.89 -9.03 -17.11
N TRP A 21 12.18 -8.53 -18.32
CA TRP A 21 13.06 -7.37 -18.50
C TRP A 21 12.45 -6.10 -17.91
N THR A 22 11.17 -5.83 -18.14
CA THR A 22 10.48 -4.65 -17.59
C THR A 22 10.55 -4.67 -16.06
N TRP A 23 10.19 -5.80 -15.44
CA TRP A 23 10.27 -6.00 -14.00
C TRP A 23 11.69 -5.82 -13.45
N TYR A 24 12.69 -6.47 -14.07
CA TYR A 24 14.09 -6.38 -13.66
C TYR A 24 14.64 -4.96 -13.81
N SER A 25 14.37 -4.34 -14.96
CA SER A 25 14.88 -3.03 -15.32
C SER A 25 14.38 -1.96 -14.36
N PHE A 26 13.12 -2.01 -13.93
CA PHE A 26 12.61 -1.08 -12.94
C PHE A 26 13.30 -1.26 -11.57
N ALA A 27 13.41 -2.50 -11.08
CA ALA A 27 14.05 -2.78 -9.79
C ALA A 27 15.54 -2.39 -9.77
N ALA A 28 16.30 -2.72 -10.81
CA ALA A 28 17.76 -2.69 -10.78
C ALA A 28 18.42 -1.60 -11.63
N VAL A 29 17.74 -1.05 -12.65
CA VAL A 29 18.38 -0.22 -13.69
C VAL A 29 17.77 1.18 -13.78
N THR A 30 16.45 1.29 -13.75
CA THR A 30 15.70 2.52 -14.01
C THR A 30 16.11 3.61 -13.02
N PRO A 31 16.45 4.83 -13.48
CA PRO A 31 16.86 5.91 -12.60
C PRO A 31 15.81 6.23 -11.53
N ILE A 32 16.26 6.46 -10.29
CA ILE A 32 15.39 6.92 -9.21
C ILE A 32 15.32 8.43 -9.23
N ASP A 33 14.13 9.00 -9.08
CA ASP A 33 13.94 10.44 -8.95
C ASP A 33 14.57 10.92 -7.62
N PRO A 34 15.54 11.84 -7.65
CA PRO A 34 16.25 12.28 -6.45
C PRO A 34 15.42 13.14 -5.50
N GLN A 35 14.23 13.58 -5.91
CA GLN A 35 13.30 14.35 -5.06
C GLN A 35 12.12 13.49 -4.58
N ARG A 36 11.59 12.64 -5.46
CA ARG A 36 10.36 11.87 -5.22
C ARG A 36 10.58 10.39 -4.95
N GLY A 37 11.82 9.91 -5.04
CA GLY A 37 12.16 8.50 -4.87
C GLY A 37 11.52 7.63 -5.96
N VAL A 38 11.08 6.43 -5.59
CA VAL A 38 10.40 5.52 -6.52
C VAL A 38 9.08 6.08 -7.07
N TYR A 39 8.41 6.96 -6.31
CA TYR A 39 7.14 7.60 -6.69
C TYR A 39 7.31 8.71 -7.76
N GLY A 40 8.54 9.00 -8.17
CA GLY A 40 8.78 9.87 -9.32
C GLY A 40 8.64 9.20 -10.68
N SER A 41 8.50 7.88 -10.72
CA SER A 41 8.41 7.08 -11.95
C SER A 41 6.98 6.73 -12.32
N ASP A 42 6.61 6.95 -13.58
CA ASP A 42 5.29 6.62 -14.13
C ASP A 42 5.06 5.09 -14.22
N ASP A 43 6.13 4.30 -14.29
CA ASP A 43 6.07 2.85 -14.43
C ASP A 43 5.93 2.11 -13.08
N LEU A 44 5.82 2.84 -11.96
CA LEU A 44 5.79 2.25 -10.63
C LEU A 44 4.60 1.30 -10.45
N GLU A 45 3.39 1.72 -10.82
CA GLU A 45 2.17 0.90 -10.65
C GLU A 45 2.26 -0.39 -11.48
N LEU A 46 2.71 -0.29 -12.74
CA LEU A 46 2.96 -1.46 -13.58
C LEU A 46 3.98 -2.40 -12.96
N TRP A 47 5.09 -1.86 -12.43
CA TRP A 47 6.09 -2.67 -11.77
C TRP A 47 5.54 -3.38 -10.53
N ILE A 48 4.72 -2.70 -9.73
CA ILE A 48 4.12 -3.30 -8.55
C ILE A 48 3.26 -4.50 -8.96
N ASP A 49 2.36 -4.33 -9.93
CA ASP A 49 1.52 -5.43 -10.43
C ASP A 49 2.35 -6.62 -10.93
N LEU A 50 3.41 -6.36 -11.70
CA LEU A 50 4.33 -7.40 -12.14
C LEU A 50 5.04 -8.09 -10.97
N ASN A 51 5.48 -7.32 -9.97
CA ASN A 51 6.20 -7.84 -8.82
C ASN A 51 5.29 -8.70 -7.92
N VAL A 52 4.01 -8.36 -7.83
CA VAL A 52 3.00 -9.15 -7.11
C VAL A 52 2.84 -10.55 -7.71
N MET A 53 2.94 -10.68 -9.04
CA MET A 53 2.86 -11.96 -9.76
C MET A 53 4.15 -12.80 -9.66
N MET A 54 5.27 -12.22 -9.19
CA MET A 54 6.53 -12.93 -9.06
C MET A 54 6.55 -13.88 -7.85
N PRO A 55 7.28 -15.01 -7.93
CA PRO A 55 7.51 -15.87 -6.78
C PRO A 55 8.12 -15.10 -5.59
N GLY A 56 7.77 -15.49 -4.37
CA GLY A 56 8.17 -14.81 -3.13
C GLY A 56 9.64 -14.38 -3.04
N PRO A 57 10.63 -15.25 -3.38
CA PRO A 57 12.04 -14.86 -3.37
C PRO A 57 12.40 -13.76 -4.37
N MET A 58 11.84 -13.82 -5.58
CA MET A 58 12.06 -12.78 -6.61
C MET A 58 11.41 -11.48 -6.19
N ARG A 59 10.17 -11.54 -5.69
CA ARG A 59 9.45 -10.37 -5.18
C ARG A 59 10.25 -9.65 -4.09
N ARG A 60 10.76 -10.41 -3.11
CA ARG A 60 11.60 -9.89 -2.02
C ARG A 60 12.89 -9.26 -2.56
N TRP A 61 13.60 -9.96 -3.44
CA TRP A 61 14.83 -9.46 -4.04
C TRP A 61 14.61 -8.12 -4.76
N ALA A 62 13.53 -7.99 -5.53
CA ALA A 62 13.26 -6.78 -6.28
C ALA A 62 12.93 -5.60 -5.36
N CYS A 63 12.16 -5.85 -4.30
CA CYS A 63 11.91 -4.85 -3.25
C CYS A 63 13.20 -4.43 -2.54
N GLU A 64 14.05 -5.37 -2.12
CA GLU A 64 15.32 -5.05 -1.46
C GLU A 64 16.25 -4.25 -2.38
N THR A 65 16.36 -4.65 -3.65
CA THR A 65 17.18 -4.00 -4.67
C THR A 65 16.69 -2.57 -4.93
N LEU A 66 15.39 -2.39 -5.15
CA LEU A 66 14.78 -1.09 -5.41
C LEU A 66 14.98 -0.15 -4.20
N ARG A 67 14.76 -0.66 -2.99
CA ARG A 67 14.90 0.12 -1.74
C ARG A 67 16.34 0.51 -1.46
N ALA A 68 17.31 -0.36 -1.76
CA ALA A 68 18.73 -0.02 -1.61
C ALA A 68 19.13 1.12 -2.56
N ARG A 69 18.70 1.06 -3.82
CA ARG A 69 18.98 2.09 -4.82
C ARG A 69 18.28 3.42 -4.51
N GLU A 70 17.04 3.35 -4.05
CA GLU A 70 16.32 4.54 -3.58
C GLU A 70 17.04 5.20 -2.40
N ARG A 71 17.56 4.39 -1.47
CA ARG A 71 18.32 4.92 -0.33
C ARG A 71 19.51 5.74 -0.76
N GLU A 72 20.24 5.25 -1.76
CA GLU A 72 21.38 5.95 -2.32
C GLU A 72 20.95 7.26 -3.00
N ALA A 73 19.89 7.22 -3.81
CA ALA A 73 19.38 8.38 -4.53
C ALA A 73 18.85 9.51 -3.62
N LEU A 74 18.28 9.14 -2.46
CA LEU A 74 17.71 10.08 -1.48
C LEU A 74 18.67 10.39 -0.31
N GLY A 75 19.97 10.17 -0.47
CA GLY A 75 20.96 10.59 0.53
C GLY A 75 20.87 9.86 1.88
N GLY A 76 20.53 8.57 1.85
CA GLY A 76 20.44 7.72 3.05
C GLY A 76 19.02 7.51 3.58
N GLN A 77 18.02 8.13 2.95
CA GLN A 77 16.61 7.99 3.31
C GLN A 77 15.84 7.16 2.29
N ASN A 78 14.65 6.71 2.66
CA ASN A 78 13.76 6.05 1.73
C ASN A 78 12.37 6.69 1.82
N SER A 79 11.61 6.66 0.73
CA SER A 79 10.18 6.95 0.79
C SER A 79 9.43 5.90 1.60
N LEU A 80 8.11 6.05 1.72
CA LEU A 80 7.25 4.93 2.10
C LEU A 80 7.45 3.76 1.13
N PRO A 81 7.55 2.52 1.62
CA PRO A 81 7.70 1.36 0.74
C PRO A 81 6.51 1.26 -0.22
N PRO A 82 6.71 0.93 -1.51
CA PRO A 82 5.62 0.57 -2.40
C PRO A 82 4.75 -0.52 -1.77
N TYR A 83 3.44 -0.52 -1.99
CA TYR A 83 2.53 -1.44 -1.29
C TYR A 83 2.89 -2.92 -1.53
N GLY A 84 3.36 -3.28 -2.73
CA GLY A 84 3.86 -4.63 -3.04
C GLY A 84 5.18 -5.02 -2.34
N CYS A 85 5.79 -4.10 -1.59
CA CYS A 85 7.03 -4.30 -0.83
C CYS A 85 6.84 -4.22 0.69
N HIS A 86 5.59 -4.14 1.19
CA HIS A 86 5.35 -4.23 2.62
C HIS A 86 5.70 -5.64 3.14
N PRO A 87 6.33 -5.80 4.33
CA PRO A 87 6.62 -7.10 4.91
C PRO A 87 5.39 -8.01 5.04
N ASP A 88 4.23 -7.38 5.29
CA ASP A 88 2.94 -8.03 5.48
C ASP A 88 2.11 -8.13 4.19
N PHE A 89 2.71 -7.83 3.03
CA PHE A 89 2.01 -7.90 1.76
C PHE A 89 1.73 -9.37 1.37
N ASP A 90 0.47 -9.78 1.51
CA ASP A 90 -0.05 -11.03 0.98
C ASP A 90 -1.02 -10.76 -0.18
N PRO A 91 -0.66 -11.09 -1.42
CA PRO A 91 -1.53 -10.87 -2.58
C PRO A 91 -2.74 -11.79 -2.61
N ASN A 92 -2.76 -12.83 -1.78
CA ASN A 92 -3.89 -13.75 -1.64
C ASN A 92 -4.73 -13.47 -0.38
N ALA A 93 -4.34 -12.46 0.42
CA ALA A 93 -5.13 -12.09 1.58
C ALA A 93 -6.49 -11.56 1.10
N LYS A 94 -7.55 -12.15 1.63
CA LYS A 94 -8.87 -11.53 1.53
C LYS A 94 -8.85 -10.31 2.43
N VAL A 95 -8.74 -9.13 1.81
CA VAL A 95 -8.72 -7.86 2.52
C VAL A 95 -10.11 -7.62 3.11
N ASP A 96 -10.20 -7.63 4.44
CA ASP A 96 -11.33 -6.99 5.12
C ASP A 96 -11.10 -5.48 5.04
N ILE A 97 -11.65 -4.85 4.01
CA ILE A 97 -11.48 -3.42 3.71
C ILE A 97 -11.83 -2.58 4.94
N VAL A 98 -12.86 -2.97 5.69
CA VAL A 98 -13.26 -2.28 6.91
C VAL A 98 -12.17 -2.39 7.98
N ALA A 99 -11.69 -3.60 8.25
CA ALA A 99 -10.63 -3.79 9.24
C ALA A 99 -9.33 -3.07 8.85
N SER A 100 -8.92 -3.17 7.59
CA SER A 100 -7.70 -2.52 7.09
C SER A 100 -7.80 -1.00 7.13
N MET A 101 -8.95 -0.41 6.78
CA MET A 101 -9.13 1.04 6.90
C MET A 101 -9.16 1.49 8.35
N VAL A 102 -9.82 0.75 9.26
CA VAL A 102 -9.78 1.06 10.69
C VAL A 102 -8.34 1.03 11.20
N GLU A 103 -7.56 0.01 10.87
CA GLU A 103 -6.17 -0.11 11.29
C GLU A 103 -5.28 1.00 10.72
N ALA A 104 -5.42 1.32 9.43
CA ALA A 104 -4.70 2.42 8.80
C ALA A 104 -4.96 3.76 9.50
N ASN A 105 -6.22 4.02 9.88
CA ASN A 105 -6.58 5.22 10.63
C ASN A 105 -5.94 5.22 12.02
N LEU A 106 -5.98 4.10 12.76
CA LEU A 106 -5.34 4.01 14.08
C LEU A 106 -3.83 4.26 14.02
N ASN A 107 -3.15 3.82 12.96
CA ASN A 107 -1.73 4.09 12.74
C ASN A 107 -1.48 5.58 12.44
N ASN A 108 -2.36 6.22 11.67
CA ASN A 108 -2.32 7.67 11.44
C ASN A 108 -2.58 8.45 12.75
N THR A 109 -3.58 8.07 13.53
CA THR A 109 -3.87 8.62 14.86
C THR A 109 -2.64 8.58 15.76
N GLU A 110 -1.97 7.43 15.81
CA GLU A 110 -0.75 7.23 16.61
C GLU A 110 0.37 8.16 16.16
N TYR A 111 0.56 8.30 14.84
CA TYR A 111 1.53 9.22 14.28
C TYR A 111 1.23 10.68 14.66
N LEU A 112 -0.04 11.12 14.55
CA LEU A 112 -0.47 12.47 14.91
C LEU A 112 -0.31 12.75 16.41
N ALA A 113 -0.68 11.79 17.26
CA ALA A 113 -0.51 11.89 18.71
C ALA A 113 0.97 11.99 19.11
N LYS A 114 1.85 11.17 18.49
CA LYS A 114 3.30 11.26 18.70
C LYS A 114 3.87 12.62 18.29
N ARG A 115 3.41 13.22 17.19
CA ARG A 115 3.80 14.59 16.79
C ARG A 115 3.41 15.66 17.80
N LYS A 116 2.39 15.41 18.61
CA LYS A 116 1.91 16.28 19.69
C LYS A 116 2.54 15.95 21.06
N ASN A 117 3.60 15.13 21.09
CA ASN A 117 4.29 14.67 22.30
C ASN A 117 3.37 13.92 23.28
N ALA A 118 2.35 13.21 22.77
CA ALA A 118 1.46 12.40 23.59
C ALA A 118 2.22 11.28 24.31
N THR A 119 1.82 11.00 25.54
CA THR A 119 2.30 9.82 26.30
C THR A 119 1.74 8.52 25.71
N THR A 120 2.36 7.38 26.02
CA THR A 120 1.84 6.06 25.62
C THR A 120 0.40 5.86 26.06
N GLN A 121 0.03 6.33 27.25
CA GLN A 121 -1.33 6.24 27.75
C GLN A 121 -2.31 7.07 26.91
N GLN A 122 -1.96 8.32 26.58
CA GLN A 122 -2.78 9.17 25.72
C GLN A 122 -2.93 8.59 24.31
N ILE A 123 -1.87 7.99 23.75
CA ILE A 123 -1.93 7.32 22.44
C ILE A 123 -2.96 6.19 22.47
N GLU A 124 -2.94 5.33 23.49
CA GLU A 124 -3.90 4.23 23.61
C GLU A 124 -5.33 4.72 23.86
N GLU A 125 -5.52 5.78 24.65
CA GLU A 125 -6.83 6.41 24.87
C GLU A 125 -7.42 7.00 23.58
N VAL A 126 -6.62 7.71 22.79
CA VAL A 126 -7.07 8.27 21.50
C VAL A 126 -7.36 7.14 20.51
N LYS A 127 -6.49 6.13 20.40
CA LYS A 127 -6.73 4.96 19.53
C LYS A 127 -8.02 4.21 19.90
N ALA A 128 -8.29 4.05 21.20
CA ALA A 128 -9.54 3.45 21.67
C ALA A 128 -10.75 4.30 21.29
N CYS A 129 -10.68 5.61 21.49
CA CYS A 129 -11.74 6.56 21.10
C CYS A 129 -12.03 6.50 19.58
N VAL A 130 -10.99 6.57 18.75
CA VAL A 130 -11.10 6.52 17.28
C VAL A 130 -11.71 5.20 16.86
N ARG A 131 -11.21 4.07 17.39
CA ARG A 131 -11.77 2.74 17.10
C ARG A 131 -13.26 2.70 17.41
N THR A 132 -13.68 3.16 18.59
CA THR A 132 -15.10 3.17 18.96
C THR A 132 -15.94 4.03 18.03
N LYS A 133 -15.51 5.26 17.73
CA LYS A 133 -16.27 6.18 16.86
C LYS A 133 -16.38 5.68 15.43
N VAL A 134 -15.27 5.22 14.84
CA VAL A 134 -15.27 4.70 13.47
C VAL A 134 -16.14 3.46 13.39
N THR A 135 -15.97 2.49 14.30
CA THR A 135 -16.74 1.23 14.26
C THR A 135 -18.24 1.47 14.48
N ALA A 136 -18.61 2.39 15.38
CA ALA A 136 -20.01 2.73 15.63
C ALA A 136 -20.70 3.44 14.45
N GLY A 137 -19.94 4.12 13.60
CA GLY A 137 -20.46 4.79 12.43
C GLY A 137 -20.64 3.88 11.21
N ILE A 138 -20.05 2.69 11.20
CA ILE A 138 -20.16 1.75 10.09
C ILE A 138 -21.51 1.03 10.18
N THR A 139 -22.47 1.49 9.39
CA THR A 139 -23.77 0.83 9.22
C THR A 139 -23.63 -0.49 8.45
N ASP A 140 -24.64 -1.36 8.56
CA ASP A 140 -24.70 -2.60 7.78
C ASP A 140 -24.70 -2.32 6.27
N ASP A 141 -25.39 -1.27 5.82
CA ASP A 141 -25.39 -0.84 4.42
C ASP A 141 -24.01 -0.37 3.95
N LEU A 142 -23.32 0.44 4.75
CA LEU A 142 -21.97 0.89 4.43
C LEU A 142 -20.99 -0.29 4.39
N ARG A 143 -21.12 -1.24 5.32
CA ARG A 143 -20.34 -2.47 5.32
C ARG A 143 -20.60 -3.32 4.08
N ALA A 144 -21.86 -3.44 3.64
CA ALA A 144 -22.21 -4.16 2.43
C ALA A 144 -21.60 -3.51 1.18
N GLN A 145 -21.62 -2.17 1.09
CA GLN A 145 -21.01 -1.42 -0.01
C GLN A 145 -19.47 -1.58 -0.03
N LEU A 146 -18.82 -1.51 1.14
CA LEU A 146 -17.37 -1.64 1.26
C LEU A 146 -16.85 -3.05 1.02
N THR A 147 -17.72 -4.07 1.15
CA THR A 147 -17.36 -5.48 0.96
C THR A 147 -17.83 -6.05 -0.38
N ALA A 148 -18.43 -5.22 -1.23
CA ALA A 148 -18.78 -5.59 -2.60
C ALA A 148 -17.51 -5.91 -3.43
N GLU A 149 -17.68 -6.72 -4.47
CA GLU A 149 -16.58 -7.13 -5.38
C GLU A 149 -15.88 -5.92 -6.01
N ILE A 150 -16.63 -4.85 -6.26
CA ILE A 150 -16.10 -3.51 -6.57
C ILE A 150 -16.75 -2.55 -5.56
N PRO A 151 -16.00 -2.05 -4.56
CA PRO A 151 -16.53 -1.08 -3.61
C PRO A 151 -16.97 0.20 -4.33
N GLU A 152 -18.11 0.76 -3.93
CA GLU A 152 -18.53 2.06 -4.45
C GLU A 152 -17.58 3.15 -3.96
N GLY A 153 -17.04 3.99 -4.85
CA GLY A 153 -16.07 5.03 -4.48
C GLY A 153 -16.58 5.96 -3.37
N ASP A 154 -17.88 6.28 -3.38
CA ASP A 154 -18.53 7.11 -2.36
C ASP A 154 -18.47 6.47 -0.96
N SER A 155 -18.58 5.14 -0.86
CA SER A 155 -18.51 4.42 0.41
C SER A 155 -17.12 4.51 1.06
N ILE A 156 -16.05 4.49 0.24
CA ILE A 156 -14.67 4.68 0.70
C ILE A 156 -14.48 6.11 1.19
N VAL A 157 -15.01 7.11 0.48
CA VAL A 157 -14.93 8.52 0.86
C VAL A 157 -15.66 8.77 2.19
N VAL A 158 -16.86 8.20 2.35
CA VAL A 158 -17.63 8.31 3.61
C VAL A 158 -16.82 7.75 4.78
N LEU A 159 -16.25 6.55 4.63
CA LEU A 159 -15.45 5.94 5.69
C LEU A 159 -14.19 6.76 6.02
N SER A 160 -13.51 7.31 5.01
CA SER A 160 -12.36 8.20 5.20
C SER A 160 -12.73 9.48 5.96
N GLN A 161 -13.84 10.14 5.60
CA GLN A 161 -14.31 11.35 6.27
C GLN A 161 -14.71 11.08 7.72
N MET A 162 -15.38 9.96 7.98
CA MET A 162 -15.74 9.54 9.33
C MET A 162 -14.51 9.31 10.21
N ALA A 163 -13.48 8.67 9.65
CA ALA A 163 -12.25 8.45 10.39
C ALA A 163 -11.47 9.73 10.66
N SER A 164 -11.35 10.62 9.67
CA SER A 164 -10.73 11.93 9.87
C SER A 164 -11.44 12.74 10.95
N LYS A 165 -12.78 12.74 10.96
CA LYS A 165 -13.58 13.40 11.99
C LYS A 165 -13.38 12.75 13.37
N ALA A 166 -13.30 11.42 13.43
CA ALA A 166 -13.04 10.72 14.68
C ALA A 166 -11.64 11.06 15.24
N ASP A 167 -10.62 11.13 14.38
CA ASP A 167 -9.26 11.55 14.76
C ASP A 167 -9.27 12.95 15.39
N GLU A 168 -9.89 13.92 14.73
CA GLU A 168 -9.98 15.30 15.22
C GLU A 168 -10.69 15.38 16.58
N GLU A 169 -11.85 14.73 16.72
CA GLU A 169 -12.62 14.75 17.96
C GLU A 169 -11.88 14.06 19.11
N CYS A 170 -11.23 12.92 18.84
CA CYS A 170 -10.54 12.14 19.88
C CYS A 170 -9.22 12.77 20.31
N LEU A 171 -8.46 13.37 19.38
CA LEU A 171 -7.26 14.13 19.72
C LEU A 171 -7.63 15.36 20.57
N ALA A 172 -8.68 16.11 20.17
CA ALA A 172 -9.16 17.26 20.94
C ALA A 172 -9.63 16.85 22.35
N ALA A 173 -10.37 15.75 22.48
CA ALA A 173 -10.83 15.23 23.77
C ALA A 173 -9.67 14.81 24.70
N ALA A 174 -8.54 14.36 24.13
CA ALA A 174 -7.32 14.03 24.86
C ALA A 174 -6.41 15.25 25.15
N GLY A 175 -6.81 16.45 24.73
CA GLY A 175 -6.04 17.69 24.89
C GLY A 175 -4.81 17.77 23.99
N LEU A 176 -4.84 17.10 22.82
CA LEU A 176 -3.71 16.98 21.89
C LEU A 176 -3.85 17.88 20.67
#